data_AF-A0A8R2C8A8-F1
#
_entry.id   AF-A0A8R2C8A8-F1
#
_cell.length_a   1.000
_cell.length_b   1.000
_cell.length_c   1.000
_cell.angle_alpha   90.00
_cell.angle_beta   90.00
_cell.angle_gamma   90.00
#
_symmetry.space_group_name_H-M   'P 1'
#
loop_
_entity.id
_entity.type
_entity.pdbx_description
1 polymer ?
#
loop_
_entity_poly.entity_id
_entity_poly.type
_entity_poly.pdbx_seq_one_letter_code
_entity_poly.pdbx_strand_id
1 'polypeptide(L)'
;MGDMDFKVAGTKKGITALQADIKLAGLPLRVVMEAVQRACDANAKIIDIMNQCLDAPRQGLKENMPVIEEIEVEAHKRPKLLGLGGSNLKKLYVETGVQVRHLDY
;
A
#
# COMPACT_ATOMS: atom_id res chain seq x y z
N MET A 1 9.38 -23.33 22.29
CA MET A 1 9.92 -22.33 21.34
C MET A 1 9.84 -22.96 19.95
N GLY A 2 9.38 -22.24 18.92
CA GLY A 2 9.20 -22.80 17.58
C GLY A 2 10.44 -22.66 16.69
N ASP A 3 10.65 -23.63 15.80
CA ASP A 3 11.88 -23.79 14.99
C ASP A 3 11.93 -22.94 13.71
N MET A 4 10.78 -22.43 13.29
CA MET A 4 10.63 -21.58 12.11
C MET A 4 9.43 -20.65 12.30
N ASP A 5 9.57 -19.40 11.88
CA ASP A 5 8.44 -18.49 11.66
C ASP A 5 8.22 -18.33 10.14
N PHE A 6 7.22 -19.06 9.63
CA PHE A 6 6.91 -19.14 8.20
C PHE A 6 5.68 -18.32 7.87
N LYS A 7 5.89 -17.20 7.20
CA LYS A 7 4.86 -16.26 6.78
C LYS A 7 4.71 -16.33 5.28
N VAL A 8 3.49 -16.48 4.80
CA VAL A 8 3.17 -16.45 3.37
C VAL A 8 1.90 -15.63 3.16
N ALA A 9 1.87 -14.88 2.07
CA ALA A 9 0.72 -14.14 1.62
C ALA A 9 0.46 -14.45 0.15
N GLY A 10 -0.81 -14.35 -0.27
CA GLY A 10 -1.18 -14.66 -1.63
C GLY A 10 -2.65 -14.42 -1.93
N THR A 11 -3.00 -14.63 -3.19
CA THR A 11 -4.38 -14.73 -3.66
C THR A 11 -4.83 -16.19 -3.64
N LYS A 12 -6.10 -16.46 -3.95
CA LYS A 12 -6.58 -17.84 -4.18
C LYS A 12 -5.86 -18.56 -5.32
N LYS A 13 -5.17 -17.84 -6.20
CA LYS A 13 -4.50 -18.38 -7.40
C LYS A 13 -2.99 -18.55 -7.24
N GLY A 14 -2.39 -18.02 -6.16
CA GLY A 14 -0.95 -18.10 -6.00
C GLY A 14 -0.38 -17.17 -4.93
N ILE A 15 0.90 -17.38 -4.65
CA ILE A 15 1.67 -16.67 -3.62
C ILE A 15 2.14 -15.32 -4.17
N THR A 16 2.03 -14.28 -3.35
CA THR A 16 2.54 -12.93 -3.65
C THR A 16 3.77 -12.57 -2.80
N ALA A 17 3.89 -13.14 -1.60
CA ALA A 17 5.03 -12.94 -0.73
C ALA A 17 5.27 -14.15 0.18
N LEU A 18 6.54 -14.37 0.53
CA LEU A 18 6.96 -15.41 1.48
C LEU A 18 8.14 -14.89 2.29
N GLN A 19 8.11 -15.12 3.60
CA GLN A 19 9.21 -14.88 4.52
C GLN A 19 9.32 -16.07 5.48
N ALA A 20 10.44 -16.78 5.41
CA ALA A 20 10.76 -17.87 6.32
C ALA A 20 11.95 -17.47 7.21
N ASP A 21 11.68 -17.25 8.49
CA ASP A 21 12.72 -17.02 9.51
C ASP A 21 13.05 -18.36 10.18
N ILE A 22 14.16 -18.97 9.74
CA ILE A 22 14.60 -20.30 10.17
C ILE A 22 15.56 -20.14 11.35
N LYS A 23 15.22 -20.73 12.49
CA LYS A 23 16.00 -20.62 13.74
C LYS A 23 16.95 -21.79 13.97
N LEU A 24 16.85 -22.82 13.13
CA LEU A 24 17.75 -23.97 13.10
C LEU A 24 18.86 -23.75 12.08
N ALA A 25 19.92 -24.57 12.15
CA ALA A 25 21.01 -24.55 11.17
C ALA A 25 20.57 -24.91 9.73
N GLY A 26 19.35 -25.45 9.58
CA GLY A 26 18.71 -25.71 8.29
C GLY A 26 17.40 -26.47 8.46
N LEU A 27 16.59 -26.50 7.41
CA LEU A 27 15.35 -27.27 7.31
C LEU A 27 15.34 -28.11 6.04
N PRO A 28 14.90 -29.38 6.08
CA PRO A 28 14.75 -30.18 4.87
C PRO A 28 13.73 -29.52 3.93
N LEU A 29 14.04 -29.48 2.63
CA LEU A 29 13.17 -28.88 1.62
C LEU A 29 11.74 -29.45 1.66
N ARG A 30 11.58 -30.75 1.92
CA ARG A 30 10.26 -31.39 2.07
C ARG A 30 9.37 -30.70 3.13
N VAL A 31 9.96 -30.26 4.24
CA VAL A 31 9.22 -29.60 5.34
C VAL A 31 8.76 -28.22 4.89
N VAL A 32 9.59 -27.51 4.14
CA VAL A 32 9.22 -26.21 3.55
C VAL A 32 8.09 -26.39 2.52
N MET A 33 8.17 -27.41 1.66
CA MET A 33 7.11 -27.68 0.68
C MET A 33 5.77 -28.03 1.34
N GLU A 34 5.79 -28.84 2.39
CA GLU A 34 4.59 -29.14 3.18
C GLU A 34 4.02 -27.90 3.87
N ALA A 35 4.90 -27.04 4.44
CA ALA A 35 4.50 -25.78 5.05
C ALA A 35 3.84 -24.84 4.02
N VAL A 36 4.40 -24.73 2.81
CA VAL A 36 3.82 -23.96 1.70
C VAL A 36 2.42 -24.47 1.37
N GLN A 37 2.26 -25.78 1.16
CA GLN A 37 0.96 -26.35 0.79
C GLN A 37 -0.11 -26.09 1.86
N ARG A 38 0.22 -26.37 3.12
CA ARG A 38 -0.69 -26.12 4.26
C ARG A 38 -1.05 -24.65 4.39
N ALA A 39 -0.10 -23.76 4.13
CA ALA A 39 -0.33 -22.34 4.22
C ALA A 39 -1.17 -21.80 3.05
N CYS A 40 -1.04 -22.36 1.84
CA CYS A 40 -1.95 -22.08 0.72
C CYS A 40 -3.39 -22.45 1.06
N ASP A 41 -3.61 -23.64 1.62
CA ASP A 41 -4.96 -24.11 2.00
C ASP A 41 -5.54 -23.24 3.13
N ALA A 42 -4.73 -22.86 4.11
CA ALA A 42 -5.14 -21.96 5.18
C ALA A 42 -5.45 -20.55 4.66
N ASN A 43 -4.60 -20.01 3.77
CA ASN A 43 -4.80 -18.70 3.15
C ASN A 43 -6.10 -18.66 2.34
N ALA A 44 -6.42 -19.71 1.58
CA ALA A 44 -7.67 -19.79 0.85
C ALA A 44 -8.90 -19.68 1.77
N LYS A 45 -8.88 -20.39 2.91
CA LYS A 45 -9.95 -20.31 3.93
C LYS A 45 -10.07 -18.93 4.56
N ILE A 46 -8.93 -18.27 4.84
CA ILE A 46 -8.92 -16.91 5.39
C ILE A 46 -9.53 -15.93 4.37
N ILE A 47 -9.17 -16.04 3.09
CA ILE A 47 -9.75 -15.22 2.02
C ILE A 47 -11.25 -15.48 1.89
N ASP A 48 -11.72 -16.73 2.03
CA ASP A 48 -13.15 -17.04 2.01
C ASP A 48 -13.91 -16.32 3.13
N ILE A 49 -13.34 -16.27 4.34
CA ILE A 49 -13.91 -15.54 5.47
C ILE A 49 -13.87 -14.03 5.22
N MET A 50 -12.76 -13.49 4.70
CA MET A 50 -12.65 -12.07 4.32
C MET A 50 -13.72 -11.68 3.30
N ASN A 51 -13.96 -12.52 2.30
CA ASN A 51 -14.94 -12.28 1.25
C ASN A 51 -16.39 -12.31 1.77
N GLN A 52 -16.68 -12.97 2.90
CA GLN A 52 -17.99 -12.86 3.55
C GLN A 52 -18.27 -11.44 4.07
N CYS A 53 -17.22 -10.66 4.34
CA CYS A 53 -17.32 -9.28 4.79
C CYS A 53 -17.30 -8.29 3.61
N LEU A 54 -16.37 -8.49 2.66
CA LEU A 54 -16.23 -7.66 1.47
C LEU A 54 -15.53 -8.46 0.36
N ASP A 55 -16.27 -8.82 -0.69
CA ASP A 55 -15.78 -9.65 -1.80
C ASP A 55 -15.26 -8.84 -3.01
N ALA A 56 -15.60 -7.55 -3.07
CA ALA A 56 -15.19 -6.64 -4.12
C ALA A 56 -14.85 -5.24 -3.57
N PRO A 57 -13.95 -4.48 -4.22
CA PRO A 57 -13.73 -3.08 -3.91
C PRO A 57 -15.03 -2.26 -4.02
N ARG A 58 -15.13 -1.18 -3.23
CA ARG A 58 -16.25 -0.23 -3.34
C ARG A 58 -16.27 0.40 -4.75
N GLN A 59 -17.46 0.52 -5.35
CA GLN A 59 -17.62 1.11 -6.70
C GLN A 59 -17.24 2.59 -6.78
N GLY A 60 -17.30 3.31 -5.66
CA GLY A 60 -16.93 4.72 -5.56
C GLY A 60 -15.92 4.97 -4.46
N LEU A 61 -15.34 6.18 -4.48
CA LEU A 61 -14.47 6.66 -3.40
C LEU A 61 -15.31 7.08 -2.19
N LYS A 62 -14.70 7.14 -1.00
CA LYS A 62 -15.36 7.77 0.15
C LYS A 62 -15.45 9.28 -0.09
N GLU A 63 -16.50 9.91 0.43
CA GLU A 63 -16.71 11.36 0.32
C GLU A 63 -15.57 12.19 0.94
N ASN A 64 -14.86 11.61 1.91
CA ASN A 64 -13.75 12.24 2.63
C ASN A 64 -12.36 11.75 2.18
N MET A 65 -12.25 11.20 0.96
CA MET A 65 -10.94 10.87 0.38
C MET A 65 -10.16 12.15 0.04
N PRO A 66 -8.83 12.09 0.03
CA PRO A 66 -8.02 13.19 -0.51
C PRO A 66 -8.39 13.44 -1.98
N VAL A 67 -8.47 14.70 -2.36
CA VAL A 67 -8.72 15.15 -3.74
C VAL A 67 -7.43 15.70 -4.36
N ILE A 68 -7.33 15.55 -5.68
CA ILE A 68 -6.29 16.17 -6.49
C ILE A 68 -7.01 17.03 -7.52
N GLU A 69 -6.69 18.32 -7.54
CA GLU A 69 -7.27 19.29 -8.47
C GLU A 69 -6.14 19.99 -9.21
N GLU A 70 -6.35 20.22 -10.50
CA GLU A 70 -5.46 20.98 -11.35
C GLU A 70 -5.96 22.42 -11.44
N ILE A 71 -5.07 23.37 -11.17
CA ILE A 71 -5.38 24.80 -11.25
C ILE A 71 -4.44 25.41 -12.30
N GLU A 72 -5.02 25.97 -13.35
CA GLU A 72 -4.26 26.70 -14.35
C GLU A 72 -3.84 28.06 -13.81
N VAL A 73 -2.55 28.38 -13.96
CA VAL A 73 -1.98 29.63 -13.48
C VAL A 73 -1.19 30.26 -14.62
N GLU A 74 -1.63 31.45 -15.03
CA GLU A 74 -0.93 32.23 -16.06
C GLU A 74 0.55 32.42 -15.67
N ALA A 75 1.46 32.25 -16.65
CA ALA A 75 2.91 32.23 -16.40
C ALA A 75 3.41 33.45 -15.61
N HIS A 76 2.85 34.63 -15.86
CA HIS A 76 3.22 35.88 -15.19
C HIS A 76 2.79 35.93 -13.70
N LYS A 77 1.80 35.12 -13.29
CA LYS A 77 1.32 35.03 -11.89
C LYS A 77 2.10 34.00 -11.08
N ARG A 78 2.85 33.09 -11.72
CA ARG A 78 3.60 32.02 -11.05
C ARG A 78 4.58 32.52 -9.98
N PRO A 79 5.41 33.57 -10.20
CA PRO A 79 6.30 34.06 -9.15
C PRO A 79 5.54 34.57 -7.91
N LYS A 80 4.38 35.21 -8.12
CA LYS A 80 3.51 35.71 -7.05
C LYS A 80 2.87 34.56 -6.27
N LEU A 81 2.44 33.50 -6.94
CA LEU A 81 1.89 32.30 -6.30
C LEU A 81 2.93 31.61 -5.43
N LEU A 82 4.15 31.41 -5.96
CA LEU A 82 5.23 30.74 -5.23
C LEU A 82 5.68 31.55 -4.00
N GLY A 83 5.76 32.87 -4.14
CA GLY A 83 6.44 33.72 -3.16
C GLY A 83 7.95 33.50 -3.17
N LEU A 84 8.67 34.31 -2.39
CA LEU A 84 10.14 34.24 -2.31
C LEU A 84 10.57 32.86 -1.77
N GLY A 85 11.28 32.10 -2.59
CA GLY A 85 11.74 30.74 -2.24
C GLY A 85 10.62 29.75 -1.94
N GLY A 86 9.42 29.95 -2.51
CA GLY A 86 8.26 29.07 -2.26
C GLY A 86 7.56 29.32 -0.93
N SER A 87 7.78 30.47 -0.29
CA SER A 87 7.25 30.80 1.04
C SER A 87 5.72 30.69 1.13
N ASN A 88 5.00 31.10 0.07
CA ASN A 88 3.54 31.04 0.05
C ASN A 88 3.02 29.60 0.03
N LEU A 89 3.67 28.71 -0.74
CA LEU A 89 3.30 27.29 -0.76
C LEU A 89 3.60 26.61 0.57
N LYS A 90 4.74 26.93 1.20
CA LYS A 90 5.06 26.43 2.55
C LYS A 90 4.03 26.89 3.57
N LYS A 91 3.63 28.17 3.53
CA LYS A 91 2.60 28.71 4.40
C LYS A 91 1.24 28.03 4.16
N LEU A 92 0.82 27.89 2.91
CA LEU A 92 -0.40 27.19 2.53
C LEU A 92 -0.43 25.76 3.09
N TYR A 93 0.67 25.02 2.96
CA TYR A 93 0.78 23.66 3.52
C TYR A 93 0.64 23.65 5.04
N VAL A 94 1.31 24.56 5.75
CA VAL A 94 1.22 24.64 7.22
C VAL A 94 -0.21 24.98 7.68
N GLU A 95 -0.91 25.85 6.96
CA GLU A 95 -2.25 26.32 7.34
C GLU A 95 -3.37 25.34 6.92
N THR A 96 -3.21 24.64 5.80
CA THR A 96 -4.31 23.84 5.19
C THR A 96 -4.00 22.36 5.01
N GLY A 97 -2.72 21.95 5.08
CA GLY A 97 -2.27 20.61 4.73
C GLY A 97 -2.25 20.30 3.22
N VAL A 98 -2.71 21.22 2.37
CA VAL A 98 -2.74 21.05 0.91
C VAL A 98 -1.32 21.10 0.35
N GLN A 99 -0.98 20.10 -0.47
CA GLN A 99 0.27 20.08 -1.20
C GLN A 99 0.06 20.57 -2.63
N VAL A 100 0.79 21.64 -3.00
CA VAL A 100 0.78 22.17 -4.36
C VAL A 100 2.11 21.80 -5.02
N ARG A 101 2.04 21.20 -6.21
CA ARG A 101 3.20 20.84 -7.02
C ARG A 101 3.00 21.35 -8.45
N HIS A 102 4.10 21.68 -9.11
CA HIS A 102 4.06 21.94 -10.53
C HIS A 102 3.88 20.63 -11.29
N LEU A 103 3.07 20.63 -12.34
CA LEU A 103 2.95 19.53 -13.27
C LEU A 103 3.88 19.82 -14.45
N ASP A 104 4.87 18.95 -14.64
CA ASP A 104 5.79 18.97 -15.78
C ASP A 104 5.14 18.14 -16.90
N TYR A 105 4.43 18.78 -17.83
CA TYR A 105 3.98 18.17 -19.09
C TYR A 105 4.76 18.73 -20.27
#